data_AF-A0AAV8X521-F1
#
_entry.id   AF-A0AAV8X521-F1
#
_cell.length_a   1.000
_cell.length_b   1.000
_cell.length_c   1.000
_cell.angle_alpha   90.00
_cell.angle_beta   90.00
_cell.angle_gamma   90.00
#
_symmetry.space_group_name_H-M   'P 1'
#
loop_
_entity.id
_entity.type
_entity.pdbx_description
1 polymer ?
#
loop_
_entity_poly.entity_id
_entity_poly.type
_entity_poly.pdbx_seq_one_letter_code
_entity_poly.pdbx_strand_id
1 'polypeptide(L)'
;MYLTPNGHSLFTDNWYTSPSLSTYLFQHKTNSCGTVRVNRKHMPDLSGKIQQGQTCCMQKLQSMSSENILVVKWKDRKEVTMLTTMHEDKMIELGKKDRKTKEFIKKNLRP
;
A
#
# COMPACT_ATOMS: atom_id res chain seq x y z
N MET A 1 -13.41 5.94 -2.27
CA MET A 1 -13.10 5.59 -0.87
C MET A 1 -14.39 5.44 -0.08
N TYR A 2 -14.89 4.23 0.17
CA TYR A 2 -15.92 4.03 1.19
C TYR A 2 -15.74 2.66 1.84
N LEU A 3 -15.68 2.66 3.18
CA LEU A 3 -16.22 1.70 4.18
C LEU A 3 -15.72 2.23 5.56
N THR A 4 -16.47 2.63 6.60
CA THR A 4 -17.92 2.79 6.94
C THR A 4 -18.06 3.63 8.26
N PRO A 5 -19.17 3.62 9.02
CA PRO A 5 -19.92 4.78 9.55
C PRO A 5 -19.32 5.44 10.82
N ASN A 6 -18.24 4.88 11.40
CA ASN A 6 -17.56 5.39 12.60
C ASN A 6 -16.06 5.74 12.35
N GLY A 7 -15.53 5.51 11.13
CA GLY A 7 -14.27 6.16 10.67
C GLY A 7 -12.93 5.76 11.30
N HIS A 8 -12.81 4.66 12.06
CA HIS A 8 -11.54 4.31 12.71
C HIS A 8 -10.51 3.67 11.76
N SER A 9 -9.26 4.11 11.87
CA SER A 9 -8.11 3.58 11.13
C SER A 9 -7.01 3.16 12.10
N LEU A 10 -6.60 1.89 12.02
CA LEU A 10 -5.59 1.30 12.87
C LEU A 10 -4.21 1.38 12.20
N PHE A 11 -3.25 2.01 12.88
CA PHE A 11 -1.85 2.06 12.45
C PHE A 11 -1.01 1.13 13.33
N THR A 12 -0.29 0.20 12.71
CA THR A 12 0.44 -0.87 13.43
C THR A 12 1.88 -1.01 12.96
N ASP A 13 2.73 -1.52 13.86
CA ASP A 13 4.09 -1.96 13.53
C ASP A 13 4.08 -3.39 12.92
N ASN A 14 5.18 -3.73 12.26
CA ASN A 14 5.51 -5.02 11.65
C ASN A 14 5.26 -6.26 12.51
N TRP A 15 5.25 -6.13 13.84
CA TRP A 15 4.92 -7.22 14.75
C TRP A 15 3.44 -7.62 14.66
N TYR A 16 2.55 -6.65 14.45
CA TYR A 16 1.09 -6.83 14.46
C TYR A 16 0.48 -6.85 13.06
N THR A 17 1.12 -6.22 12.08
CA THR A 17 0.60 -6.18 10.70
C THR A 17 0.69 -7.54 10.01
N SER A 18 -0.43 -8.01 9.46
CA SER A 18 -0.48 -9.20 8.59
C SER A 18 -1.67 -9.14 7.63
N PRO A 19 -1.59 -9.82 6.45
CA PRO A 19 -2.71 -9.87 5.52
C PRO A 19 -4.01 -10.41 6.14
N SER A 20 -3.90 -11.44 6.99
CA SER A 20 -5.05 -12.04 7.66
C SER A 20 -5.73 -11.08 8.63
N LEU A 21 -4.95 -10.38 9.46
CA LEU A 21 -5.50 -9.40 10.40
C LEU A 21 -6.17 -8.23 9.64
N SER A 22 -5.51 -7.71 8.62
CA SER A 22 -6.06 -6.61 7.82
C SER A 22 -7.34 -6.99 7.08
N THR A 23 -7.43 -8.23 6.59
CA THR A 23 -8.67 -8.77 6.01
C THR A 23 -9.80 -8.80 7.04
N TYR A 24 -9.51 -9.32 8.25
CA TYR A 24 -10.48 -9.38 9.33
C TYR A 24 -10.97 -7.98 9.74
N LEU A 25 -10.05 -7.05 9.98
CA LEU A 25 -10.38 -5.66 10.33
C LEU A 25 -11.24 -4.98 9.26
N PHE A 26 -10.92 -5.21 7.99
CA PHE A 26 -11.67 -4.66 6.87
C PHE A 26 -13.12 -5.19 6.81
N GLN A 27 -13.32 -6.50 7.01
CA GLN A 27 -14.65 -7.11 7.13
C GLN A 27 -15.44 -6.52 8.31
N HIS A 28 -14.73 -6.19 9.39
CA HIS A 28 -15.27 -5.49 10.56
C HIS A 28 -15.19 -3.96 10.46
N LYS A 29 -15.24 -3.42 9.23
CA LYS A 29 -15.47 -1.99 9.00
C LYS A 29 -14.37 -1.06 9.56
N THR A 30 -13.17 -1.60 9.77
CA THR A 30 -12.00 -0.92 10.33
C THR A 30 -10.86 -0.92 9.33
N ASN A 31 -10.34 0.27 9.01
CA ASN A 31 -9.17 0.36 8.14
C ASN A 31 -7.90 -0.02 8.90
N SER A 32 -6.94 -0.62 8.20
CA SER A 32 -5.64 -0.93 8.79
C SER A 32 -4.50 -0.52 7.86
N CYS A 33 -3.40 -0.13 8.48
CA CYS A 33 -2.23 0.39 7.80
C CYS A 33 -0.99 0.10 8.66
N GLY A 34 0.11 -0.35 8.05
CA GLY A 34 1.33 -0.63 8.80
C GLY A 34 2.46 -1.18 7.96
N THR A 35 3.66 -1.18 8.53
CA THR A 35 4.79 -1.92 7.96
C THR A 35 4.55 -3.42 8.13
N VAL A 36 4.97 -4.23 7.17
CA VAL A 36 4.76 -5.69 7.21
C VAL A 36 6.06 -6.42 6.84
N ARG A 37 6.30 -7.58 7.47
CA ARG A 37 7.42 -8.44 7.09
C ARG A 37 7.04 -9.27 5.86
N VAL A 38 7.95 -9.36 4.90
CA VAL A 38 7.73 -10.08 3.63
C VAL A 38 7.49 -11.57 3.82
N ASN A 39 8.01 -12.16 4.89
CA ASN A 39 7.90 -13.59 5.21
C ASN A 39 6.61 -13.95 5.98
N ARG A 40 5.63 -13.03 6.07
CA ARG A 40 4.32 -13.35 6.65
C ARG A 40 3.52 -14.25 5.70
N LYS A 41 2.74 -15.17 6.27
CA LYS A 41 1.82 -16.03 5.52
C LYS A 41 0.83 -15.17 4.72
N HIS A 42 0.50 -15.61 3.50
CA HIS A 42 -0.42 -14.92 2.58
C HIS A 42 0.09 -13.57 2.04
N MET A 43 1.39 -13.28 2.16
CA MET A 43 2.00 -12.20 1.40
C MET A 43 2.16 -12.59 -0.07
N PRO A 44 2.04 -11.64 -1.02
CA PRO A 44 2.39 -11.89 -2.41
C PRO A 44 3.90 -12.13 -2.53
N ASP A 45 4.33 -12.74 -3.62
CA ASP A 45 5.76 -12.83 -3.91
C ASP A 45 6.31 -11.44 -4.22
N LEU A 46 7.28 -11.00 -3.41
CA LEU A 46 7.95 -9.70 -3.49
C LEU A 46 9.44 -9.86 -3.84
N SER A 47 9.81 -10.96 -4.50
CA SER A 47 11.18 -11.35 -4.86
C SER A 47 11.90 -10.37 -5.81
N GLY A 48 11.19 -9.41 -6.41
CA GLY A 48 11.76 -8.35 -7.23
C GLY A 48 12.67 -7.39 -6.44
N LYS A 49 13.91 -7.22 -6.90
CA LYS A 49 14.83 -6.18 -6.40
C LYS A 49 14.41 -4.82 -6.96
N ILE A 50 14.27 -3.84 -6.07
CA ILE A 50 13.94 -2.45 -6.43
C ILE A 50 15.23 -1.61 -6.33
N GLN A 51 15.42 -0.63 -7.22
CA GLN A 51 16.55 0.31 -7.09
C GLN A 51 16.25 1.37 -6.03
N GLN A 52 17.29 1.97 -5.44
CA GLN A 52 17.10 3.03 -4.45
C GLN A 52 16.32 4.21 -5.05
N GLY A 53 15.33 4.71 -4.31
CA GLY A 53 14.44 5.79 -4.74
C GLY A 53 13.29 5.34 -5.64
N GLN A 54 13.22 4.05 -6.00
CA GLN A 54 12.08 3.49 -6.73
C GLN A 54 11.04 2.92 -5.75
N THR A 55 9.77 3.08 -6.15
CA THR A 55 8.62 2.45 -5.51
C THR A 55 8.08 1.39 -6.46
N CYS A 56 7.83 0.19 -5.95
CA CYS A 56 7.13 -0.85 -6.69
C CYS A 56 5.87 -1.20 -5.91
N CYS A 57 4.72 -0.80 -6.45
CA CYS A 57 3.44 -1.29 -5.95
C CYS A 57 3.26 -2.69 -6.53
N MET A 58 3.33 -3.71 -5.68
CA MET A 58 3.56 -5.07 -6.17
C MET A 58 2.28 -5.90 -6.26
N GLN A 59 1.27 -5.68 -5.43
CA GLN A 59 0.02 -6.40 -5.61
C GLN A 59 -1.15 -5.81 -4.81
N LYS A 60 -2.33 -5.79 -5.45
CA LYS A 60 -3.62 -5.80 -4.77
C LYS A 60 -3.92 -7.26 -4.40
N LEU A 61 -3.89 -7.60 -3.12
CA LEU A 61 -4.29 -8.94 -2.68
C LEU A 61 -5.82 -9.04 -2.79
N GLN A 62 -6.30 -9.97 -3.61
CA GLN A 62 -7.70 -10.37 -3.60
C GLN A 62 -7.91 -11.31 -2.41
N SER A 63 -8.46 -10.78 -1.32
CA SER A 63 -9.03 -11.63 -0.28
C SER A 63 -10.33 -12.25 -0.84
N MET A 64 -10.61 -13.50 -0.48
CA MET A 64 -11.79 -14.28 -0.91
C MET A 64 -13.15 -13.57 -0.73
N SER A 65 -13.20 -12.42 -0.05
CA SER A 65 -14.43 -11.62 0.08
C SER A 65 -14.34 -10.16 -0.41
N SER A 66 -13.17 -9.60 -0.74
CA SER A 66 -13.06 -8.19 -1.15
C SER A 66 -11.70 -7.82 -1.76
N GLU A 67 -11.72 -7.07 -2.86
CA GLU A 67 -10.55 -6.48 -3.50
C GLU A 67 -10.04 -5.21 -2.79
N ASN A 68 -9.56 -5.23 -1.54
CA ASN A 68 -9.17 -3.94 -0.90
C ASN A 68 -7.96 -4.05 0.05
N ILE A 69 -6.94 -4.85 -0.29
CA ILE A 69 -5.66 -4.80 0.42
C ILE A 69 -4.55 -4.50 -0.58
N LEU A 70 -3.85 -3.39 -0.36
CA LEU A 70 -2.70 -2.97 -1.14
C LEU A 70 -1.42 -3.28 -0.37
N VAL A 71 -0.48 -3.97 -1.04
CA VAL A 71 0.88 -4.17 -0.55
C VAL A 71 1.84 -3.35 -1.39
N VAL A 72 2.58 -2.46 -0.72
CA VAL A 72 3.55 -1.56 -1.35
C VAL A 72 4.94 -1.92 -0.87
N LYS A 73 5.90 -2.01 -1.80
CA LYS A 73 7.32 -2.20 -1.49
C LYS A 73 8.10 -1.04 -2.09
N TRP A 74 8.97 -0.42 -1.30
CA TRP A 74 9.89 0.60 -1.81
C TRP A 74 11.26 0.44 -1.18
N LYS A 75 12.26 1.04 -1.82
CA LYS A 75 13.63 1.03 -1.33
C LYS A 75 14.13 2.45 -1.15
N ASP A 76 14.31 2.83 0.11
CA ASP A 76 15.13 3.98 0.47
C ASP A 76 16.55 3.47 0.77
N ARG A 77 17.07 3.61 2.00
CA ARG A 77 18.32 2.92 2.40
C ARG A 77 18.17 1.41 2.50
N LYS A 78 16.99 0.96 2.92
CA LYS A 78 16.60 -0.46 3.04
C LYS A 78 15.27 -0.67 2.34
N GLU A 79 14.98 -1.92 2.00
CA GLU A 79 13.68 -2.30 1.49
C GLU A 79 12.65 -2.27 2.61
N VAL A 80 11.55 -1.57 2.37
CA VAL A 80 10.42 -1.44 3.29
C VAL A 80 9.18 -1.95 2.58
N THR A 81 8.36 -2.70 3.30
CA THR A 81 7.08 -3.20 2.81
C THR A 81 5.97 -2.72 3.73
N MET A 82 4.87 -2.27 3.14
CA MET A 82 3.70 -1.74 3.81
C MET A 82 2.46 -2.46 3.31
N LEU A 83 1.50 -2.64 4.21
CA LEU A 83 0.19 -3.19 3.90
C LEU A 83 -0.87 -2.19 4.35
N THR A 84 -1.83 -1.93 3.47
CA THR A 84 -2.90 -0.97 3.74
C THR A 84 -4.22 -1.40 3.12
N THR A 85 -5.33 -1.11 3.81
CA THR A 85 -6.69 -1.37 3.31
C THR A 85 -7.42 -0.10 2.89
N MET A 86 -6.78 1.07 3.03
CA MET A 86 -7.42 2.38 2.84
C MET A 86 -6.88 3.16 1.64
N HIS A 87 -5.71 2.80 1.13
CA HIS A 87 -5.07 3.50 0.01
C HIS A 87 -5.22 2.72 -1.29
N GLU A 88 -5.39 3.46 -2.38
CA GLU A 88 -5.38 2.95 -3.76
C GLU A 88 -4.04 3.32 -4.41
N ASP A 89 -3.53 2.43 -5.27
CA ASP A 89 -2.34 2.71 -6.07
C ASP A 89 -2.68 3.62 -7.26
N LYS A 90 -2.88 4.91 -6.98
CA LYS A 90 -3.20 5.94 -7.99
C LYS A 90 -2.14 7.02 -8.03
N MET A 91 -1.50 7.14 -9.18
CA MET A 91 -0.70 8.31 -9.53
C MET A 91 -1.59 9.34 -10.23
N ILE A 92 -1.48 10.59 -9.78
CA ILE A 92 -2.13 11.73 -10.42
C ILE A 92 -1.12 12.55 -11.23
N GLU A 93 -1.57 13.00 -12.39
CA GLU A 93 -0.86 14.03 -13.15
C GLU A 93 -1.11 15.37 -12.49
N LEU A 94 -0.04 15.94 -11.91
CA LEU A 94 -0.06 17.34 -11.54
C LEU A 94 0.07 18.08 -12.86
N GLY A 95 -0.81 19.03 -13.18
CA GLY A 95 -0.75 19.84 -14.41
C GLY A 95 0.53 20.69 -14.59
N LYS A 96 1.60 20.38 -13.85
CA LYS A 96 2.95 20.90 -13.94
C LYS A 96 3.75 20.02 -14.89
N LYS A 97 4.46 20.65 -15.83
CA LYS A 97 5.41 19.97 -16.71
C LYS A 97 6.81 20.01 -16.12
N ASP A 98 7.53 18.91 -16.26
CA ASP A 98 8.96 18.86 -15.94
C ASP A 98 9.72 19.79 -16.88
N ARG A 99 10.63 20.61 -16.34
CA ARG A 99 11.38 21.61 -17.12
C ARG A 99 12.36 20.98 -18.11
N LYS A 100 12.89 19.79 -17.81
CA LYS A 100 13.85 19.07 -18.65
C LYS A 100 13.15 18.16 -19.65
N THR A 101 12.18 17.36 -19.21
CA THR A 101 11.53 16.38 -20.09
C THR A 101 10.29 16.91 -20.81
N LYS A 102 9.73 18.06 -20.38
CA LYS A 102 8.45 18.63 -20.84
C LYS A 102 7.22 17.74 -20.65
N GLU A 103 7.38 16.60 -19.98
CA GLU A 103 6.30 15.67 -19.65
C GLU A 103 5.54 16.14 -18.40
N PHE A 104 4.29 15.69 -18.24
CA PHE A 104 3.51 15.98 -17.04
C PHE A 104 4.06 15.22 -15.83
N ILE A 105 4.23 15.94 -14.72
CA ILE A 105 4.76 15.37 -13.49
C ILE A 105 3.68 14.49 -12.85
N LYS A 106 3.93 13.18 -12.82
CA LYS A 106 3.13 12.22 -12.07
C LYS A 106 3.63 12.14 -10.63
N LYS A 107 2.71 12.19 -9.66
CA LYS A 107 3.02 11.88 -8.25
C LYS A 107 1.94 10.98 -7.67
N ASN A 108 2.33 10.23 -6.66
CA ASN A 108 1.39 9.50 -5.82
C ASN A 108 0.38 10.49 -5.22
N LEU A 109 -0.91 10.16 -5.30
CA LEU A 109 -1.96 10.90 -4.60
C LEU A 109 -1.60 10.92 -3.11
N ARG A 110 -1.37 12.10 -2.52
CA ARG A 110 -1.20 12.19 -1.06
C ARG A 110 -2.58 11.98 -0.42
N PRO A 111 -2.69 11.16 0.64
CA PRO A 111 -3.93 11.02 1.39
C PRO A 111 -4.38 12.35 2.02
#